data_AF-C9SSE1-F1
#
_entry.id   AF-C9SSE1-F1
#
_cell.length_a   1.000
_cell.length_b   1.000
_cell.length_c   1.000
_cell.angle_alpha   90.00
_cell.angle_beta   90.00
_cell.angle_gamma   90.00
#
_symmetry.space_group_name_H-M   'P 1'
#
loop_
_entity.id
_entity.type
_entity.pdbx_description
1 polymer ?
#
loop_
_entity_poly.entity_id
_entity_poly.type
_entity_poly.pdbx_seq_one_letter_code
_entity_poly.pdbx_strand_id
1 'polypeptide(L)'
;MRGDIITLALASLAGPVSGQALDTVLTEGRDTLQSARLGRRQAMDRRLATIKSHADVDETEITATLEKRQGARCGKDFGTSCEAGMCCSSAGWCGQGYLYCSAPSCQIEYGPACDANIRPSGPETKNVPRPKVGSVPYGTSVRRCTRPGDIALTYDDGPYIYTDDLLDKLKAYNAKATFYVTGNNLGKGKINDPNTAWPGLLRRMVAEGHQIASHTWSHQTLTTLTESKFRNQMNYLEIALADLFGYFPTYMRYDHCRSCDPYNA
;
A
#
# COMPACT_ATOMS: atom_id res chain seq x y z
N MET A 1 -21.54 7.69 -32.87
CA MET A 1 -21.58 8.64 -34.01
C MET A 1 -21.22 10.01 -33.45
N ARG A 2 -20.15 10.72 -33.79
CA ARG A 2 -19.06 10.58 -34.77
C ARG A 2 -17.75 10.92 -34.03
N GLY A 3 -16.67 10.24 -34.37
CA GLY A 3 -15.31 10.57 -33.92
C GLY A 3 -14.60 11.37 -34.99
N ASP A 4 -13.83 12.37 -34.58
CA ASP A 4 -12.93 13.13 -35.44
C ASP A 4 -11.50 12.71 -35.13
N ILE A 5 -10.86 12.08 -36.12
CA ILE A 5 -9.44 11.71 -36.14
C ILE A 5 -8.72 12.74 -37.01
N ILE A 6 -7.81 13.50 -36.42
CA ILE A 6 -6.94 14.43 -37.15
C ILE A 6 -5.80 13.63 -37.77
N THR A 7 -5.74 13.61 -39.10
CA THR A 7 -4.64 13.07 -39.90
C THR A 7 -3.68 14.21 -40.24
N LEU A 8 -2.40 14.09 -39.86
CA LEU A 8 -1.35 15.03 -40.23
C LEU A 8 -0.58 14.47 -41.44
N ALA A 9 -0.61 15.19 -42.56
CA ALA A 9 0.18 14.90 -43.76
C ALA A 9 1.61 15.43 -43.58
N LEU A 10 2.62 14.64 -43.95
CA LEU A 10 4.00 15.07 -44.09
C LEU A 10 4.40 14.99 -45.57
N ALA A 11 4.72 16.16 -46.12
CA ALA A 11 5.19 16.35 -47.48
C ALA A 11 6.63 15.83 -47.65
N SER A 12 6.87 15.23 -48.81
CA SER A 12 8.17 14.80 -49.33
C SER A 12 9.01 16.00 -49.78
N LEU A 13 10.26 16.09 -49.30
CA LEU A 13 11.31 16.91 -49.90
C LEU A 13 12.62 16.12 -49.90
N ALA A 14 13.00 15.57 -51.05
CA ALA A 14 14.33 15.02 -51.30
C ALA A 14 14.95 15.75 -52.50
N GLY A 15 15.91 16.63 -52.23
CA GLY A 15 16.89 17.13 -53.20
C GLY A 15 18.23 16.39 -53.06
N PRO A 16 19.13 16.44 -54.04
CA PRO A 16 20.34 15.63 -54.07
C PRO A 16 21.37 16.11 -53.03
N VAL A 17 21.84 15.19 -52.19
CA VAL A 17 22.87 15.42 -51.18
C VAL A 17 24.26 15.25 -51.83
N SER A 18 25.11 16.28 -51.72
CA SER A 18 26.48 16.24 -52.25
C SER A 18 27.36 15.22 -51.50
N GLY A 19 28.33 14.62 -52.20
CA GLY A 19 29.18 13.54 -51.67
C GLY A 19 29.99 13.90 -50.42
N GLN A 20 30.26 15.17 -50.14
CA GLN A 20 30.96 15.60 -48.93
C GLN A 20 30.12 15.44 -47.65
N ALA A 21 28.79 15.53 -47.75
CA ALA A 21 27.89 15.34 -46.61
C ALA A 21 27.75 13.86 -46.21
N LEU A 22 27.84 12.94 -47.19
CA LEU A 22 27.79 11.49 -46.95
C LEU A 22 29.04 10.99 -46.22
N ASP A 23 30.23 11.43 -46.61
CA ASP A 23 31.48 11.01 -45.95
C ASP A 23 31.57 11.53 -44.51
N THR A 24 31.08 12.76 -44.25
CA THR A 24 31.05 13.33 -42.89
C THR A 24 30.12 12.52 -41.97
N VAL A 25 28.90 12.20 -42.45
CA VAL A 25 27.92 11.39 -41.69
C VAL A 25 28.40 9.96 -41.43
N LEU A 26 29.11 9.35 -42.39
CA LEU A 26 29.68 8.01 -42.23
C LEU A 26 30.85 7.99 -41.23
N THR A 27 31.64 9.05 -41.17
CA THR A 27 32.78 9.17 -40.25
C THR A 27 32.29 9.43 -38.82
N GLU A 28 31.37 10.37 -38.63
CA GLU A 28 30.72 10.65 -37.33
C GLU A 28 29.95 9.42 -36.80
N GLY A 29 29.28 8.68 -37.68
CA GLY A 29 28.60 7.43 -37.32
C GLY A 29 29.58 6.33 -36.86
N ARG A 30 30.77 6.25 -37.48
CA ARG A 30 31.81 5.28 -37.10
C ARG A 30 32.42 5.64 -35.74
N ASP A 31 32.70 6.91 -35.49
CA ASP A 31 33.26 7.40 -34.21
C ASP A 31 32.25 7.24 -33.05
N THR A 32 30.97 7.47 -33.33
CA THR A 32 29.87 7.24 -32.37
C THR A 32 29.74 5.75 -32.01
N LEU A 33 29.88 4.84 -32.99
CA LEU A 33 29.84 3.41 -32.73
C LEU A 33 31.09 2.91 -31.97
N GLN A 34 32.26 3.49 -32.24
CA GLN A 34 33.52 3.11 -31.58
C GLN A 34 33.55 3.59 -30.13
N SER A 35 33.10 4.83 -29.86
CA SER A 35 32.93 5.36 -28.50
C SER A 35 31.88 4.59 -27.70
N ALA A 36 30.75 4.21 -28.32
CA ALA A 36 29.75 3.34 -27.67
C ALA A 36 30.29 1.94 -27.32
N ARG A 37 31.14 1.36 -28.18
CA ARG A 37 31.81 0.07 -27.90
C ARG A 37 32.83 0.17 -26.76
N LEU A 38 33.61 1.26 -26.72
CA LEU A 38 34.54 1.55 -25.63
C LEU A 38 33.80 1.75 -24.29
N GLY A 39 32.71 2.51 -24.29
CA GLY A 39 31.87 2.71 -23.11
C GLY A 39 31.25 1.40 -22.58
N ARG A 40 30.81 0.51 -23.48
CA ARG A 40 30.32 -0.83 -23.08
C ARG A 40 31.41 -1.72 -22.49
N ARG A 41 32.64 -1.69 -23.05
CA ARG A 41 33.78 -2.42 -22.46
C ARG A 41 34.12 -1.90 -21.08
N GLN A 42 34.23 -0.58 -20.90
CA GLN A 42 34.49 0.04 -19.60
C GLN A 42 33.41 -0.28 -18.56
N ALA A 43 32.13 -0.32 -18.96
CA ALA A 43 31.03 -0.72 -18.07
C ALA A 43 31.11 -2.22 -17.69
N MET A 44 31.54 -3.08 -18.62
CA MET A 44 31.73 -4.51 -18.38
C MET A 44 32.93 -4.76 -17.46
N ASP A 45 34.05 -4.06 -17.67
CA ASP A 45 35.24 -4.15 -16.83
C ASP A 45 34.96 -3.67 -15.40
N ARG A 46 34.17 -2.58 -15.25
CA ARG A 46 33.69 -2.12 -13.94
C ARG A 46 32.81 -3.17 -13.24
N ARG A 47 31.87 -3.79 -13.96
CA ARG A 47 31.05 -4.89 -13.42
C ARG A 47 31.91 -6.09 -13.04
N LEU A 48 32.90 -6.45 -13.84
CA LEU A 48 33.81 -7.56 -13.57
C LEU A 48 34.68 -7.29 -12.33
N ALA A 49 35.13 -6.04 -12.14
CA ALA A 49 35.85 -5.60 -10.94
C ALA A 49 34.96 -5.67 -9.69
N THR A 50 33.69 -5.27 -9.79
CA THR A 50 32.71 -5.43 -8.69
C THR A 50 32.46 -6.91 -8.39
N ILE A 51 32.33 -7.78 -9.39
CA ILE A 51 32.14 -9.23 -9.16
C ILE A 51 33.39 -9.84 -8.50
N LYS A 52 34.59 -9.44 -8.92
CA LYS A 52 35.85 -9.91 -8.32
C LYS A 52 36.04 -9.41 -6.89
N SER A 53 35.56 -8.21 -6.55
CA SER A 53 35.59 -7.71 -5.16
C SER A 53 34.58 -8.40 -4.23
N HIS A 54 33.68 -9.22 -4.78
CA HIS A 54 32.78 -10.10 -4.02
C HIS A 54 33.24 -11.57 -4.07
N ALA A 55 34.45 -11.87 -4.55
CA ALA A 55 35.00 -13.22 -4.53
C ALA A 55 35.70 -13.55 -3.19
N ASP A 56 36.07 -12.54 -2.41
CA ASP A 56 36.60 -12.69 -1.05
C ASP A 56 35.45 -12.56 -0.04
N VAL A 57 34.45 -13.44 -0.13
CA VAL A 57 33.38 -13.49 0.87
C VAL A 57 33.85 -14.35 2.03
N ASP A 58 34.07 -13.73 3.19
CA ASP A 58 34.38 -14.42 4.43
C ASP A 58 33.20 -15.32 4.81
N GLU A 59 33.38 -16.63 4.68
CA GLU A 59 32.38 -17.65 4.98
C GLU A 59 31.97 -17.61 6.47
N THR A 60 32.85 -17.17 7.36
CA THR A 60 32.50 -16.92 8.78
C THR A 60 31.63 -15.68 8.96
N GLU A 61 31.84 -14.62 8.19
CA GLU A 61 30.96 -13.45 8.18
C GLU A 61 29.59 -13.78 7.56
N ILE A 62 29.56 -14.56 6.48
CA ILE A 62 28.31 -15.06 5.88
C ILE A 62 27.55 -15.94 6.85
N THR A 63 28.24 -16.88 7.51
CA THR A 63 27.61 -17.83 8.46
C THR A 63 27.11 -17.09 9.70
N ALA A 64 27.89 -16.17 10.27
CA ALA A 64 27.43 -15.32 11.37
C ALA A 64 26.27 -14.40 10.95
N THR A 65 26.26 -13.92 9.70
CA THR A 65 25.16 -13.14 9.14
C THR A 65 23.93 -14.00 8.85
N LEU A 66 24.09 -15.27 8.45
CA LEU A 66 23.02 -16.25 8.27
C LEU A 66 22.44 -16.71 9.61
N GLU A 67 23.26 -16.92 10.63
CA GLU A 67 22.84 -17.23 12.01
C GLU A 67 22.13 -16.03 12.66
N LYS A 68 22.57 -14.78 12.39
CA LYS A 68 21.82 -13.56 12.72
C LYS A 68 20.51 -13.42 11.93
N ARG A 69 20.45 -13.89 10.68
CA ARG A 69 19.23 -13.91 9.84
C ARG A 69 18.26 -15.04 10.21
N GLN A 70 18.75 -16.10 10.84
CA GLN A 70 17.95 -17.05 11.63
C GLN A 70 17.53 -16.44 12.98
N GLY A 71 17.57 -15.10 13.08
CA GLY A 71 17.28 -14.30 14.25
C GLY A 71 15.98 -14.73 14.92
N ALA A 72 16.08 -14.85 16.25
CA ALA A 72 15.05 -15.18 17.22
C ALA A 72 13.67 -15.52 16.64
N ARG A 73 13.23 -16.76 16.88
CA ARG A 73 11.82 -17.10 16.71
C ARG A 73 10.96 -16.09 17.48
N CYS A 74 9.81 -15.76 16.93
CA CYS A 74 8.85 -14.86 17.55
C CYS A 74 7.42 -15.29 17.24
N GLY A 75 6.46 -14.66 17.89
CA GLY A 75 5.06 -14.85 17.57
C GLY A 75 4.36 -15.76 18.55
N LYS A 76 3.05 -15.93 18.34
CA LYS A 76 2.16 -16.67 19.23
C LYS A 76 2.63 -18.09 19.51
N ASP A 77 3.15 -18.77 18.49
CA ASP A 77 3.56 -20.18 18.60
C ASP A 77 4.86 -20.36 19.39
N PHE A 78 5.65 -19.31 19.57
CA PHE A 78 6.94 -19.34 20.28
C PHE A 78 6.90 -18.60 21.61
N GLY A 79 5.92 -17.71 21.81
CA GLY A 79 5.78 -16.90 23.04
C GLY A 79 6.84 -15.82 23.19
N THR A 80 7.68 -15.60 22.16
CA THR A 80 8.81 -14.67 22.17
C THR A 80 8.53 -13.47 21.26
N SER A 81 9.09 -12.31 21.63
CA SER A 81 9.00 -11.07 20.85
C SER A 81 10.35 -10.71 20.27
N CYS A 82 10.32 -9.97 19.17
CA CYS A 82 11.53 -9.43 18.55
C CYS A 82 12.09 -8.24 19.32
N GLU A 83 13.38 -7.98 19.12
CA GLU A 83 14.06 -6.80 19.64
C GLU A 83 13.47 -5.50 19.05
N ALA A 84 13.78 -4.37 19.70
CA ALA A 84 13.37 -3.06 19.20
C ALA A 84 13.88 -2.83 17.77
N GLY A 85 13.03 -2.28 16.89
CA GLY A 85 13.37 -2.07 15.48
C GLY A 85 13.19 -3.31 14.59
N MET A 86 12.75 -4.43 15.14
CA MET A 86 12.49 -5.67 14.40
C MET A 86 10.99 -6.01 14.35
N CYS A 87 10.60 -6.68 13.28
CA CYS A 87 9.24 -7.11 12.99
C CYS A 87 9.14 -8.62 13.11
N CYS A 88 7.98 -9.12 13.54
CA CYS A 88 7.72 -10.55 13.62
C CYS A 88 6.86 -10.98 12.42
N SER A 89 7.44 -11.75 11.51
CA SER A 89 6.71 -12.23 10.33
C SER A 89 5.59 -13.21 10.70
N SER A 90 4.68 -13.48 9.76
CA SER A 90 3.63 -14.50 9.92
C SER A 90 4.19 -15.90 10.15
N ALA A 91 5.41 -16.18 9.66
CA ALA A 91 6.12 -17.44 9.86
C ALA A 91 6.87 -17.53 11.21
N GLY A 92 6.79 -16.50 12.05
CA GLY A 92 7.37 -16.47 13.39
C GLY A 92 8.88 -16.24 13.42
N TRP A 93 9.37 -15.37 12.52
CA TRP A 93 10.78 -14.97 12.46
C TRP A 93 10.93 -13.46 12.65
N CYS A 94 11.95 -13.07 13.41
CA CYS A 94 12.35 -11.68 13.52
C CYS A 94 13.10 -11.22 12.28
N GLY A 95 12.76 -10.04 11.77
CA GLY A 95 13.43 -9.44 10.62
C GLY A 95 12.94 -8.04 10.30
N GLN A 96 13.37 -7.52 9.16
CA GLN A 96 13.00 -6.20 8.66
C GLN A 96 12.55 -6.29 7.20
N GLY A 97 11.93 -5.21 6.72
CA GLY A 97 11.45 -5.12 5.35
C GLY A 97 10.06 -5.72 5.16
N TYR A 98 9.57 -5.65 3.93
CA TYR A 98 8.17 -5.91 3.58
C TYR A 98 7.66 -7.26 4.13
N LEU A 99 8.36 -8.36 3.84
CA LEU A 99 7.94 -9.72 4.23
C LEU A 99 7.82 -9.95 5.75
N TYR A 100 8.45 -9.11 6.55
CA TYR A 100 8.40 -9.19 8.01
C TYR A 100 7.46 -8.16 8.61
N CYS A 101 7.49 -6.94 8.08
CA CYS A 101 6.89 -5.77 8.71
C CYS A 101 5.51 -5.41 8.17
N SER A 102 5.11 -5.88 6.98
CA SER A 102 3.87 -5.45 6.35
C SER A 102 2.64 -6.07 7.00
N ALA A 103 1.66 -5.23 7.34
CA ALA A 103 0.34 -5.66 7.71
C ALA A 103 -0.40 -6.34 6.53
N PRO A 104 -1.32 -7.29 6.82
CA PRO A 104 -1.67 -7.78 8.17
C PRO A 104 -0.73 -8.87 8.67
N SER A 105 0.24 -9.31 7.85
CA SER A 105 1.06 -10.49 8.14
C SER A 105 2.02 -10.34 9.31
N CYS A 106 2.46 -9.12 9.63
CA CYS A 106 3.29 -8.88 10.81
C CYS A 106 2.49 -9.17 12.10
N GLN A 107 3.02 -10.02 12.98
CA GLN A 107 2.40 -10.34 14.26
C GLN A 107 2.62 -9.19 15.25
N ILE A 108 1.68 -8.25 15.30
CA ILE A 108 1.84 -6.94 15.95
C ILE A 108 2.02 -6.96 17.48
N GLU A 109 1.69 -8.08 18.11
CA GLU A 109 1.94 -8.32 19.54
C GLU A 109 3.40 -8.67 19.83
N TYR A 110 4.12 -9.18 18.83
CA TYR A 110 5.48 -9.73 18.98
C TYR A 110 6.54 -8.97 18.16
N GLY A 111 6.13 -8.14 17.20
CA GLY A 111 7.00 -7.28 16.40
C GLY A 111 6.84 -5.81 16.76
N PRO A 112 7.71 -5.21 17.60
CA PRO A 112 7.58 -3.80 17.97
C PRO A 112 7.67 -2.85 16.78
N ALA A 113 8.37 -3.22 15.70
CA ALA A 113 8.52 -2.39 14.51
C ALA A 113 7.51 -2.67 13.38
N CYS A 114 6.50 -3.53 13.60
CA CYS A 114 5.44 -3.75 12.60
C CYS A 114 4.83 -2.41 12.15
N ASP A 115 4.54 -2.27 10.86
CA ASP A 115 3.97 -1.05 10.30
C ASP A 115 2.59 -0.68 10.91
N ALA A 116 1.83 -1.69 11.30
CA ALA A 116 0.57 -1.62 12.02
C ALA A 116 0.68 -1.02 13.43
N ASN A 117 1.87 -1.06 14.05
CA ASN A 117 2.12 -0.43 15.35
C ASN A 117 2.46 1.06 15.23
N ILE A 118 2.63 1.58 14.01
CA ILE A 118 2.96 2.98 13.77
C ILE A 118 1.68 3.82 13.86
N ARG A 119 1.60 4.67 14.89
CA ARG A 119 0.54 5.66 15.04
C ARG A 119 0.60 6.71 13.92
N PRO A 120 -0.53 7.11 13.31
CA PRO A 120 -0.55 8.22 12.35
C PRO A 120 -0.38 9.59 13.00
N SER A 121 -0.09 10.60 12.18
CA SER A 121 -0.21 12.00 12.57
C SER A 121 -1.67 12.36 12.83
N GLY A 122 -1.89 13.34 13.71
CA GLY A 122 -3.22 13.86 14.02
C GLY A 122 -3.56 13.82 15.52
N PRO A 123 -4.65 14.51 15.90
CA PRO A 123 -5.10 14.63 17.28
C PRO A 123 -5.61 13.29 17.82
N GLU A 124 -5.45 13.05 19.12
CA GLU A 124 -5.90 11.82 19.77
C GLU A 124 -7.43 11.71 19.81
N THR A 125 -7.99 10.54 19.45
CA THR A 125 -9.45 10.34 19.39
C THR A 125 -9.99 9.46 20.51
N LYS A 126 -9.14 8.79 21.30
CA LYS A 126 -9.57 7.81 22.32
C LYS A 126 -10.63 8.36 23.28
N ASN A 127 -10.50 9.63 23.66
CA ASN A 127 -11.37 10.31 24.64
C ASN A 127 -12.48 11.16 24.00
N VAL A 128 -12.62 11.16 22.67
CA VAL A 128 -13.69 11.91 22.00
C VAL A 128 -15.04 11.26 22.35
N PRO A 129 -16.05 12.02 22.82
CA PRO A 129 -17.38 11.49 23.09
C PRO A 129 -18.00 10.84 21.84
N ARG A 130 -18.62 9.68 22.01
CA ARG A 130 -19.28 8.92 20.93
C ARG A 130 -20.77 8.74 21.24
N PRO A 131 -21.58 9.82 21.18
CA PRO A 131 -23.02 9.68 21.32
C PRO A 131 -23.58 8.80 20.19
N LYS A 132 -24.60 7.99 20.48
CA LYS A 132 -25.32 7.26 19.45
C LYS A 132 -26.14 8.26 18.64
N VAL A 133 -25.90 8.33 17.33
CA VAL A 133 -26.58 9.28 16.43
C VAL A 133 -27.44 8.49 15.45
N GLY A 134 -28.68 8.94 15.27
CA GLY A 134 -29.63 8.29 14.36
C GLY A 134 -30.25 7.02 14.93
N SER A 135 -30.98 6.30 14.07
CA SER A 135 -31.76 5.11 14.43
C SER A 135 -31.09 3.79 14.09
N VAL A 136 -29.91 3.81 13.46
CA VAL A 136 -29.19 2.58 13.09
C VAL A 136 -28.58 1.95 14.33
N PRO A 137 -28.82 0.65 14.59
CA PRO A 137 -28.26 -0.04 15.75
C PRO A 137 -26.72 -0.05 15.76
N TYR A 138 -26.14 0.13 16.95
CA TYR A 138 -24.71 0.05 17.19
C TYR A 138 -24.32 -1.30 17.79
N GLY A 139 -23.18 -1.84 17.40
CA GLY A 139 -22.65 -3.11 17.93
C GLY A 139 -23.38 -4.36 17.41
N THR A 140 -24.22 -4.22 16.39
CA THR A 140 -24.92 -5.34 15.76
C THR A 140 -24.59 -5.43 14.27
N SER A 141 -24.56 -6.64 13.71
CA SER A 141 -24.33 -6.84 12.29
C SER A 141 -25.51 -6.33 11.46
N VAL A 142 -25.25 -5.40 10.54
CA VAL A 142 -26.22 -4.93 9.54
C VAL A 142 -25.90 -5.63 8.22
N ARG A 143 -26.83 -6.46 7.74
CA ARG A 143 -26.61 -7.30 6.54
C ARG A 143 -27.56 -7.03 5.38
N ARG A 144 -28.55 -6.15 5.57
CA ARG A 144 -29.60 -5.87 4.58
C ARG A 144 -29.95 -4.39 4.61
N CYS A 145 -30.27 -3.84 3.44
CA CYS A 145 -30.92 -2.54 3.33
C CYS A 145 -32.31 -2.59 3.98
N THR A 146 -32.78 -1.45 4.49
CA THR A 146 -34.11 -1.35 5.10
C THR A 146 -35.21 -1.10 4.07
N ARG A 147 -34.86 -0.54 2.91
CA ARG A 147 -35.79 -0.27 1.81
C ARG A 147 -35.71 -1.39 0.77
N PRO A 148 -36.84 -1.99 0.37
CA PRO A 148 -36.86 -2.98 -0.70
C PRO A 148 -36.33 -2.40 -2.02
N GLY A 149 -35.50 -3.16 -2.72
CA GLY A 149 -34.90 -2.77 -4.00
C GLY A 149 -33.59 -1.98 -3.89
N ASP A 150 -33.22 -1.50 -2.71
CA ASP A 150 -31.94 -0.81 -2.51
C ASP A 150 -30.77 -1.81 -2.51
N ILE A 151 -29.70 -1.44 -3.20
CA ILE A 151 -28.41 -2.14 -3.20
C ILE A 151 -27.34 -1.17 -2.70
N ALA A 152 -26.53 -1.61 -1.73
CA ALA A 152 -25.37 -0.89 -1.26
C ALA A 152 -24.10 -1.54 -1.82
N LEU A 153 -23.44 -0.87 -2.77
CA LEU A 153 -22.12 -1.29 -3.25
C LEU A 153 -21.07 -0.93 -2.20
N THR A 154 -20.26 -1.92 -1.80
CA THR A 154 -19.23 -1.72 -0.78
C THR A 154 -17.90 -2.30 -1.23
N TYR A 155 -16.81 -1.58 -0.97
CA TYR A 155 -15.44 -1.99 -1.31
C TYR A 155 -14.55 -1.89 -0.08
N ASP A 156 -13.77 -2.94 0.17
CA ASP A 156 -12.94 -3.08 1.37
C ASP A 156 -11.45 -2.90 1.01
N ASP A 157 -10.59 -2.84 2.03
CA ASP A 157 -9.11 -2.79 1.98
C ASP A 157 -8.45 -1.55 1.37
N GLY A 158 -9.21 -0.77 0.60
CA GLY A 158 -8.73 0.43 -0.07
C GLY A 158 -8.36 1.58 0.87
N PRO A 159 -7.97 2.73 0.30
CA PRO A 159 -7.67 2.94 -1.12
C PRO A 159 -6.40 2.18 -1.52
N TYR A 160 -6.30 1.89 -2.82
CA TYR A 160 -5.15 1.25 -3.45
C TYR A 160 -5.05 1.67 -4.93
N ILE A 161 -4.16 1.05 -5.71
CA ILE A 161 -3.84 1.47 -7.08
C ILE A 161 -5.03 1.45 -8.05
N TYR A 162 -6.06 0.65 -7.80
CA TYR A 162 -7.26 0.54 -8.65
C TYR A 162 -8.42 1.45 -8.21
N THR A 163 -8.29 2.12 -7.07
CA THR A 163 -9.39 2.91 -6.50
C THR A 163 -9.74 4.10 -7.37
N ASP A 164 -8.78 4.70 -8.07
CA ASP A 164 -9.01 5.86 -8.93
C ASP A 164 -9.89 5.51 -10.15
N ASP A 165 -9.58 4.42 -10.85
CA ASP A 165 -10.40 3.92 -11.97
C ASP A 165 -11.80 3.48 -11.48
N LEU A 166 -11.88 2.85 -10.31
CA LEU A 166 -13.18 2.48 -9.72
C LEU A 166 -14.06 3.72 -9.48
N LEU A 167 -13.49 4.81 -8.96
CA LEU A 167 -14.23 6.07 -8.76
C LEU A 167 -14.70 6.65 -10.10
N ASP A 168 -13.89 6.57 -11.16
CA ASP A 168 -14.30 6.97 -12.52
C ASP A 168 -15.50 6.16 -13.01
N LYS A 169 -15.50 4.83 -12.81
CA LYS A 169 -16.65 3.99 -13.18
C LYS A 169 -17.89 4.36 -12.38
N LEU A 170 -17.78 4.48 -11.06
CA LEU A 170 -18.93 4.85 -10.21
C LEU A 170 -19.52 6.19 -10.64
N LYS A 171 -18.68 7.18 -10.93
CA LYS A 171 -19.11 8.48 -11.47
C LYS A 171 -19.80 8.36 -12.82
N ALA A 172 -19.25 7.57 -13.75
CA ALA A 172 -19.85 7.36 -15.08
C ALA A 172 -21.25 6.74 -15.01
N TYR A 173 -21.51 5.87 -14.03
CA TYR A 173 -22.82 5.27 -13.79
C TYR A 173 -23.69 6.06 -12.79
N ASN A 174 -23.24 7.23 -12.32
CA ASN A 174 -23.88 8.00 -11.25
C ASN A 174 -24.21 7.15 -10.00
N ALA A 175 -23.35 6.18 -9.68
CA ALA A 175 -23.49 5.26 -8.57
C ALA A 175 -22.74 5.78 -7.34
N LYS A 176 -23.32 5.57 -6.14
CA LYS A 176 -22.65 5.80 -4.85
C LYS A 176 -22.27 4.47 -4.23
N ALA A 177 -21.24 4.50 -3.39
CA ALA A 177 -20.67 3.33 -2.76
C ALA A 177 -20.17 3.68 -1.36
N THR A 178 -19.95 2.66 -0.54
CA THR A 178 -19.27 2.76 0.74
C THR A 178 -17.89 2.11 0.65
N PHE A 179 -16.85 2.87 0.96
CA PHE A 179 -15.48 2.37 1.03
C PHE A 179 -15.11 2.10 2.49
N TYR A 180 -14.94 0.83 2.83
CA TYR A 180 -14.38 0.43 4.11
C TYR A 180 -12.85 0.46 3.98
N VAL A 181 -12.25 1.54 4.46
CA VAL A 181 -10.82 1.81 4.23
C VAL A 181 -9.95 1.28 5.35
N THR A 182 -8.75 0.82 4.97
CA THR A 182 -7.68 0.47 5.92
C THR A 182 -6.66 1.60 6.00
N GLY A 183 -6.12 1.85 7.19
CA GLY A 183 -5.20 2.96 7.45
C GLY A 183 -3.75 2.73 7.02
N ASN A 184 -3.15 1.59 7.38
CA ASN A 184 -1.83 1.16 6.91
C ASN A 184 -1.85 -0.36 6.75
N ASN A 185 -1.98 -0.81 5.50
CA ASN A 185 -2.17 -2.20 5.11
C ASN A 185 -1.34 -2.50 3.86
N LEU A 186 -0.89 -3.73 3.66
CA LEU A 186 -0.12 -4.18 2.49
C LEU A 186 1.15 -3.33 2.25
N GLY A 187 1.76 -2.80 3.31
CA GLY A 187 2.93 -1.92 3.22
C GLY A 187 2.69 -0.62 2.43
N LYS A 188 1.43 -0.21 2.21
CA LYS A 188 1.09 0.99 1.43
C LYS A 188 1.42 2.31 2.12
N GLY A 189 1.78 2.24 3.41
CA GLY A 189 1.98 3.40 4.26
C GLY A 189 0.67 3.94 4.84
N LYS A 190 0.80 5.00 5.64
CA LYS A 190 -0.33 5.62 6.33
C LYS A 190 -1.24 6.34 5.34
N ILE A 191 -2.54 6.15 5.49
CA ILE A 191 -3.55 6.69 4.58
C ILE A 191 -3.64 8.24 4.59
N ASN A 192 -3.15 8.88 5.65
CA ASN A 192 -3.07 10.34 5.77
C ASN A 192 -1.66 10.91 5.47
N ASP A 193 -0.72 10.10 4.98
CA ASP A 193 0.60 10.59 4.62
C ASP A 193 0.51 11.53 3.39
N PRO A 194 0.87 12.83 3.52
CA PRO A 194 0.76 13.80 2.43
C PRO A 194 1.66 13.51 1.23
N ASN A 195 2.65 12.62 1.37
CA ASN A 195 3.55 12.22 0.30
C ASN A 195 3.01 11.05 -0.54
N THR A 196 1.80 10.58 -0.25
CA THR A 196 1.14 9.48 -0.96
C THR A 196 -0.10 9.98 -1.71
N ALA A 197 -0.63 9.15 -2.61
CA ALA A 197 -1.88 9.47 -3.31
C ALA A 197 -3.14 9.28 -2.44
N TRP A 198 -3.02 8.61 -1.29
CA TRP A 198 -4.17 8.18 -0.48
C TRP A 198 -5.03 9.34 0.06
N PRO A 199 -4.45 10.44 0.59
CA PRO A 199 -5.25 11.59 1.00
C PRO A 199 -6.07 12.18 -0.14
N GLY A 200 -5.52 12.23 -1.35
CA GLY A 200 -6.22 12.72 -2.55
C GLY A 200 -7.41 11.84 -2.91
N LEU A 201 -7.21 10.52 -2.92
CA LEU A 201 -8.30 9.56 -3.21
C LEU A 201 -9.40 9.60 -2.15
N LEU A 202 -9.06 9.73 -0.87
CA LEU A 202 -10.05 9.87 0.19
C LEU A 202 -10.87 11.16 0.05
N ARG A 203 -10.21 12.29 -0.26
CA ARG A 203 -10.94 13.55 -0.52
C ARG A 203 -11.85 13.42 -1.73
N ARG A 204 -11.41 12.70 -2.77
CA ARG A 204 -12.20 12.42 -3.96
C ARG A 204 -13.44 11.58 -3.63
N MET A 205 -13.31 10.53 -2.81
CA MET A 205 -14.46 9.73 -2.33
C MET A 205 -15.53 10.63 -1.68
N VAL A 206 -15.13 11.52 -0.77
CA VAL A 206 -16.07 12.44 -0.09
C VAL A 206 -16.66 13.45 -1.07
N ALA A 207 -15.84 14.08 -1.90
CA ALA A 207 -16.27 15.09 -2.87
C ALA A 207 -17.25 14.52 -3.92
N GLU A 208 -17.07 13.26 -4.30
CA GLU A 208 -17.96 12.54 -5.21
C GLU A 208 -19.17 11.90 -4.50
N GLY A 209 -19.33 12.11 -3.19
CA GLY A 209 -20.52 11.71 -2.43
C GLY A 209 -20.55 10.24 -2.00
N HIS A 210 -19.40 9.58 -1.94
CA HIS A 210 -19.27 8.24 -1.39
C HIS A 210 -19.16 8.28 0.14
N GLN A 211 -19.55 7.18 0.79
CA GLN A 211 -19.35 7.01 2.23
C GLN A 211 -17.97 6.41 2.48
N ILE A 212 -17.24 6.94 3.46
CA ILE A 212 -16.04 6.31 4.02
C ILE A 212 -16.41 5.67 5.35
N ALA A 213 -16.03 4.41 5.52
CA ALA A 213 -16.23 3.61 6.73
C ALA A 213 -14.91 2.95 7.16
N SER A 214 -14.84 2.53 8.42
CA SER A 214 -13.64 1.91 8.98
C SER A 214 -13.53 0.45 8.58
N HIS A 215 -12.36 0.05 8.06
CA HIS A 215 -11.96 -1.35 7.97
C HIS A 215 -10.75 -1.66 8.85
N THR A 216 -10.68 -0.99 10.01
CA THR A 216 -9.55 -1.02 10.94
C THR A 216 -8.27 -0.37 10.41
N TRP A 217 -7.30 -0.16 11.28
CA TRP A 217 -6.01 0.44 10.92
C TRP A 217 -5.24 -0.45 9.95
N SER A 218 -5.06 -1.73 10.27
CA SER A 218 -4.09 -2.58 9.58
C SER A 218 -4.62 -3.96 9.22
N HIS A 219 -5.95 -4.10 9.16
CA HIS A 219 -6.63 -5.32 8.73
C HIS A 219 -6.21 -6.56 9.55
N GLN A 220 -5.99 -6.37 10.85
CA GLN A 220 -5.64 -7.45 11.76
C GLN A 220 -6.89 -8.24 12.14
N THR A 221 -6.72 -9.54 12.38
CA THR A 221 -7.79 -10.38 12.94
C THR A 221 -8.09 -9.94 14.37
N LEU A 222 -9.17 -9.20 14.58
CA LEU A 222 -9.44 -8.52 15.85
C LEU A 222 -9.55 -9.44 17.06
N THR A 223 -9.96 -10.70 16.87
CA THR A 223 -10.14 -11.69 17.94
C THR A 223 -8.82 -12.27 18.49
N THR A 224 -7.70 -12.02 17.83
CA THR A 224 -6.37 -12.49 18.27
C THR A 224 -5.57 -11.43 19.02
N LEU A 225 -6.07 -10.19 19.05
CA LEU A 225 -5.39 -9.04 19.61
C LEU A 225 -5.67 -8.87 21.11
N THR A 226 -4.70 -8.28 21.80
CA THR A 226 -4.93 -7.67 23.11
C THR A 226 -5.88 -6.49 22.99
N GLU A 227 -6.57 -6.16 24.08
CA GLU A 227 -7.51 -5.02 24.13
C GLU A 227 -6.85 -3.70 23.70
N SER A 228 -5.57 -3.49 24.05
CA SER A 228 -4.84 -2.29 23.64
C SER A 228 -4.61 -2.23 22.14
N LYS A 229 -4.17 -3.34 21.52
CA LYS A 229 -3.97 -3.39 20.06
C LYS A 229 -5.29 -3.33 19.31
N PHE A 230 -6.34 -3.99 19.81
CA PHE A 230 -7.70 -3.86 19.29
C PHE A 230 -8.15 -2.39 19.27
N ARG A 231 -7.99 -1.67 20.38
CA ARG A 231 -8.35 -0.24 20.43
C ARG A 231 -7.51 0.61 19.49
N ASN A 232 -6.23 0.31 19.35
CA ASN A 232 -5.37 1.00 18.38
C ASN A 232 -5.85 0.79 16.94
N GLN A 233 -6.35 -0.42 16.59
CA GLN A 233 -6.92 -0.67 15.27
C GLN A 233 -8.08 0.29 14.94
N MET A 234 -8.87 0.68 15.93
CA MET A 234 -9.97 1.64 15.73
C MET A 234 -9.44 3.08 15.79
N ASN A 235 -8.75 3.43 16.88
CA ASN A 235 -8.31 4.80 17.15
C ASN A 235 -7.33 5.32 16.09
N TYR A 236 -6.40 4.50 15.59
CA TYR A 236 -5.42 4.99 14.62
C TYR A 236 -6.08 5.38 13.30
N LEU A 237 -7.07 4.61 12.83
CA LEU A 237 -7.82 5.01 11.64
C LEU A 237 -8.67 6.26 11.91
N GLU A 238 -9.30 6.37 13.09
CA GLU A 238 -10.01 7.60 13.48
C GLU A 238 -9.09 8.83 13.47
N ILE A 239 -7.89 8.72 14.06
CA ILE A 239 -6.88 9.79 14.08
C ILE A 239 -6.53 10.23 12.66
N ALA A 240 -6.23 9.28 11.77
CA ALA A 240 -5.85 9.58 10.39
C ALA A 240 -6.98 10.26 9.60
N LEU A 241 -8.22 9.82 9.78
CA LEU A 241 -9.38 10.41 9.09
C LEU A 241 -9.77 11.77 9.69
N ALA A 242 -9.67 11.94 11.01
CA ALA A 242 -9.90 13.21 11.68
C ALA A 242 -8.85 14.27 11.28
N ASP A 243 -7.60 13.87 11.08
CA ASP A 243 -6.54 14.72 10.54
C ASP A 243 -6.86 15.23 9.13
N LEU A 244 -7.49 14.40 8.29
CA LEU A 244 -7.86 14.77 6.91
C LEU A 244 -9.15 15.58 6.80
N PHE A 245 -10.14 15.29 7.65
CA PHE A 245 -11.53 15.75 7.48
C PHE A 245 -12.14 16.46 8.70
N GLY A 246 -11.48 16.42 9.86
CA GLY A 246 -12.04 16.91 11.13
C GLY A 246 -13.11 16.00 11.76
N TYR A 247 -13.38 14.83 11.16
CA TYR A 247 -14.31 13.82 11.68
C TYR A 247 -13.83 12.40 11.35
N PHE A 248 -14.42 11.40 11.99
CA PHE A 248 -14.16 9.99 11.72
C PHE A 248 -15.47 9.18 11.58
N PRO A 249 -15.44 8.03 10.89
CA PRO A 249 -16.65 7.26 10.58
C PRO A 249 -17.31 6.63 11.82
N THR A 250 -18.63 6.46 11.76
CA THR A 250 -19.43 5.69 12.74
C THR A 250 -19.80 4.28 12.23
N TYR A 251 -19.45 3.97 10.99
CA TYR A 251 -19.62 2.66 10.39
C TYR A 251 -18.28 1.95 10.30
N MET A 252 -18.32 0.64 10.49
CA MET A 252 -17.15 -0.20 10.33
C MET A 252 -17.53 -1.58 9.81
N ARG A 253 -16.56 -2.26 9.22
CA ARG A 253 -16.59 -3.69 8.90
C ARG A 253 -15.30 -4.28 9.44
N TYR A 254 -15.36 -5.39 10.16
CA TYR A 254 -14.16 -6.05 10.67
C TYR A 254 -13.73 -7.16 9.72
N ASP A 255 -12.45 -7.50 9.76
CA ASP A 255 -11.93 -8.68 9.08
C ASP A 255 -12.40 -9.96 9.78
N HIS A 256 -12.88 -10.91 8.99
CA HIS A 256 -13.23 -12.30 9.34
C HIS A 256 -13.49 -12.60 10.82
N CYS A 257 -14.76 -12.58 11.24
CA CYS A 257 -15.19 -13.29 12.44
C CYS A 257 -16.21 -14.37 12.05
N ARG A 258 -15.72 -15.57 11.74
CA ARG A 258 -16.57 -16.75 11.50
C ARG A 258 -17.43 -17.09 12.73
N SER A 259 -16.93 -16.82 13.94
CA SER A 259 -17.61 -17.08 15.21
C SER A 259 -18.52 -15.95 15.72
N CYS A 260 -18.52 -14.79 15.06
CA CYS A 260 -19.45 -13.69 15.34
C CYS A 260 -20.68 -13.74 14.43
N ASP A 261 -20.74 -14.76 13.56
CA ASP A 261 -21.91 -15.07 12.79
C ASP A 261 -22.82 -16.02 13.60
N PRO A 262 -23.97 -15.56 14.11
CA PRO A 262 -24.91 -16.44 14.82
C PRO A 262 -25.49 -17.55 13.91
N TYR A 263 -25.14 -17.57 12.62
CA TYR A 263 -25.52 -18.61 11.66
C TYR A 263 -24.40 -19.60 11.31
N ASN A 264 -23.20 -19.45 11.89
CA ASN A 264 -22.06 -20.37 11.74
C ASN A 264 -21.45 -20.80 13.08
N ALA A 265 -22.21 -20.69 14.18
CA ALA A 265 -21.89 -21.26 15.49
C ALA A 265 -22.79 -22.48 15.76
#